data_AF-A0A3S0DEA5-F1
#
_entry.id   AF-A0A3S0DEA5-F1
#
_cell.length_a   1.000
_cell.length_b   1.000
_cell.length_c   1.000
_cell.angle_alpha   90.00
_cell.angle_beta   90.00
_cell.angle_gamma   90.00
#
_symmetry.space_group_name_H-M   'P 1'
#
loop_
_entity.id
_entity.type
_entity.pdbx_description
1 polymer ?
#
loop_
_entity_poly.entity_id
_entity_poly.type
_entity_poly.pdbx_seq_one_letter_code
_entity_poly.pdbx_strand_id
1 'polypeptide(L)'
;MSKAIQEAERVVSTDRQKDYGHPYDDFTRAMGMLNALGYRFQLPDGTYRELTALDQPIIMTCVKLSREVNHHKWDNIVDIHGYMKCLEMVIERAQELCAAAMRAEMEATASSQPSVYPEHPDDPVASRLATKKLIDFNDWNEFKLKYQSSQEAGHPAIVAFATSKNLSISEVWKALNESP
;
A
#
# COMPACT_ATOMS: atom_id res chain seq x y z
N MET A 1 -3.57 -33.13 -3.41
CA MET A 1 -4.31 -31.87 -3.66
C MET A 1 -5.74 -32.22 -4.07
N SER A 2 -6.77 -31.53 -3.55
CA SER A 2 -8.18 -31.87 -3.86
C SER A 2 -8.51 -31.58 -5.33
N LYS A 3 -9.53 -32.27 -5.90
CA LYS A 3 -9.98 -32.03 -7.28
C LYS A 3 -10.45 -30.59 -7.51
N ALA A 4 -11.09 -29.98 -6.50
CA ALA A 4 -11.56 -28.60 -6.60
C ALA A 4 -10.40 -27.59 -6.68
N ILE A 5 -9.33 -27.81 -5.92
CA ILE A 5 -8.13 -26.97 -5.98
C ILE A 5 -7.43 -27.11 -7.34
N GLN A 6 -7.33 -28.33 -7.88
CA GLN A 6 -6.73 -28.57 -9.20
C GLN A 6 -7.51 -27.87 -10.31
N GLU A 7 -8.85 -27.93 -10.27
CA GLU A 7 -9.68 -27.24 -11.26
C GLU A 7 -9.58 -25.71 -11.12
N ALA A 8 -9.59 -25.20 -9.89
CA ALA A 8 -9.39 -23.78 -9.64
C ALA A 8 -8.06 -23.28 -10.21
N GLU A 9 -6.97 -24.02 -9.96
CA GLU A 9 -5.64 -23.70 -10.50
C GLU A 9 -5.66 -23.69 -12.03
N ARG A 10 -6.27 -24.70 -12.66
CA ARG A 10 -6.40 -24.78 -14.13
C ARG A 10 -7.13 -23.55 -14.68
N VAL A 11 -8.31 -23.24 -14.13
CA VAL A 11 -9.16 -22.15 -14.63
C VAL A 11 -8.50 -20.78 -14.47
N VAL A 12 -7.81 -20.55 -13.35
CA VAL A 12 -7.13 -19.26 -13.07
C VAL A 12 -5.85 -19.11 -13.90
N SER A 13 -5.09 -20.19 -14.11
CA SER A 13 -3.79 -20.14 -14.80
C SER A 13 -3.87 -20.21 -16.32
N THR A 14 -4.97 -20.70 -16.91
CA THR A 14 -5.09 -20.82 -18.37
C THR A 14 -6.12 -19.86 -18.95
N ASP A 15 -7.39 -20.23 -18.85
CA ASP A 15 -8.43 -19.73 -19.75
C ASP A 15 -8.77 -18.27 -19.39
N ARG A 16 -8.84 -17.97 -18.08
CA ARG A 16 -9.21 -16.64 -17.60
C ARG A 16 -8.10 -15.60 -17.74
N GLN A 17 -6.84 -15.99 -17.59
CA GLN A 17 -5.72 -15.07 -17.79
C GLN A 17 -5.59 -14.62 -19.25
N LYS A 18 -5.90 -15.51 -20.21
CA LYS A 18 -5.89 -15.16 -21.64
C LYS A 18 -6.94 -14.11 -21.99
N ASP A 19 -8.13 -14.21 -21.39
CA ASP A 19 -9.26 -13.35 -21.73
C ASP A 19 -9.26 -12.03 -20.94
N TYR A 20 -8.88 -12.05 -19.65
CA TYR A 20 -9.00 -10.89 -18.75
C TYR A 20 -7.65 -10.21 -18.42
N GLY A 21 -6.54 -10.90 -18.67
CA GLY A 21 -5.21 -10.48 -18.23
C GLY A 21 -4.91 -10.87 -16.78
N HIS A 22 -3.91 -10.23 -16.18
CA HIS A 22 -3.53 -10.50 -14.79
C HIS A 22 -4.65 -10.05 -13.82
N PRO A 23 -5.02 -10.85 -12.80
CA PRO A 23 -6.09 -10.52 -11.86
C PRO A 23 -5.95 -9.14 -11.20
N TYR A 24 -4.72 -8.72 -10.86
CA TYR A 24 -4.45 -7.38 -10.34
C TYR A 24 -4.99 -6.28 -11.26
N ASP A 25 -4.69 -6.36 -12.56
CA ASP A 25 -5.08 -5.32 -13.53
C ASP A 25 -6.60 -5.35 -13.76
N ASP A 26 -7.16 -6.55 -13.90
CA ASP A 26 -8.59 -6.72 -14.11
C ASP A 26 -9.43 -6.22 -12.93
N PHE A 27 -9.05 -6.63 -11.72
CA PHE A 27 -9.75 -6.23 -10.52
C PHE A 27 -9.55 -4.75 -10.21
N THR A 28 -8.40 -4.17 -10.56
CA THR A 28 -8.19 -2.71 -10.46
C THR A 28 -9.22 -1.97 -11.31
N ARG A 29 -9.45 -2.39 -12.56
CA ARG A 29 -10.48 -1.79 -13.43
C ARG A 29 -11.88 -1.95 -12.84
N ALA A 30 -12.22 -3.17 -12.39
CA ALA A 30 -13.53 -3.45 -11.81
C ALA A 30 -13.82 -2.60 -10.57
N MET A 31 -12.86 -2.51 -9.66
CA MET A 31 -12.99 -1.71 -8.43
C MET A 31 -12.98 -0.22 -8.71
N GLY A 32 -12.21 0.25 -9.69
CA GLY A 32 -12.27 1.62 -10.19
C GLY A 32 -13.68 2.00 -10.69
N MET A 33 -14.36 1.10 -11.41
CA MET A 33 -15.74 1.34 -11.85
C MET A 33 -16.72 1.42 -10.66
N LEU A 34 -16.61 0.52 -9.67
CA LEU A 34 -17.47 0.58 -8.48
C LEU A 34 -17.21 1.85 -7.65
N ASN A 35 -15.94 2.24 -7.51
CA ASN A 35 -15.54 3.49 -6.89
C ASN A 35 -16.17 4.70 -7.59
N ALA A 36 -16.16 4.73 -8.92
CA ALA A 36 -16.78 5.78 -9.73
C ALA A 36 -18.31 5.85 -9.56
N LEU A 37 -18.96 4.72 -9.29
CA LEU A 37 -20.38 4.65 -8.94
C LEU A 37 -20.68 5.05 -7.49
N GLY A 38 -19.66 5.36 -6.69
CA GLY A 38 -19.79 5.82 -5.31
C GLY A 38 -19.73 4.72 -4.25
N TYR A 39 -19.42 3.47 -4.63
CA TYR A 39 -19.22 2.40 -3.64
C TYR A 39 -17.88 2.57 -2.93
N ARG A 40 -17.91 2.45 -1.59
CA ARG A 40 -16.76 2.60 -0.69
C ARG A 40 -16.91 1.66 0.50
N PHE A 41 -15.80 1.31 1.14
CA PHE A 41 -15.86 0.67 2.45
C PHE A 41 -15.87 1.71 3.56
N GLN A 42 -16.88 1.64 4.43
CA GLN A 42 -16.86 2.39 5.68
C GLN A 42 -15.93 1.69 6.68
N LEU A 43 -15.07 2.46 7.33
CA LEU A 43 -14.17 2.01 8.36
C LEU A 43 -14.82 2.20 9.76
N PRO A 44 -14.31 1.50 10.80
CA PRO A 44 -14.90 1.58 12.15
C PRO A 44 -14.93 2.98 12.76
N ASP A 45 -14.04 3.87 12.34
CA ASP A 45 -13.96 5.27 12.77
C ASP A 45 -14.96 6.18 12.03
N GLY A 46 -15.80 5.62 11.17
CA GLY A 46 -16.78 6.33 10.36
C GLY A 46 -16.23 6.93 9.07
N THR A 47 -14.93 6.81 8.80
CA THR A 47 -14.33 7.24 7.54
C THR A 47 -14.58 6.23 6.42
N TYR A 48 -14.17 6.56 5.19
CA TYR A 48 -14.34 5.70 4.04
C TYR A 48 -13.02 5.50 3.30
N ARG A 49 -12.81 4.29 2.79
CA ARG A 49 -11.74 3.99 1.82
C ARG A 49 -12.30 3.52 0.49
N GLU A 50 -11.52 3.76 -0.56
CA GLU A 50 -11.81 3.21 -1.88
C GLU A 50 -11.66 1.68 -1.89
N LEU A 51 -12.40 1.06 -2.81
CA LEU A 51 -12.21 -0.33 -3.19
C LEU A 51 -10.92 -0.47 -3.98
N THR A 52 -10.20 -1.56 -3.74
CA THR A 52 -8.91 -1.89 -4.35
C THR A 52 -8.98 -3.29 -4.97
N ALA A 53 -8.03 -3.64 -5.84
CA ALA A 53 -7.97 -4.98 -6.44
C ALA A 53 -7.98 -6.13 -5.40
N LEU A 54 -7.51 -5.88 -4.17
CA LEU A 54 -7.54 -6.86 -3.06
C LEU A 54 -8.95 -7.18 -2.57
N ASP A 55 -9.89 -6.25 -2.72
CA ASP A 55 -11.24 -6.38 -2.22
C ASP A 55 -12.11 -7.31 -3.08
N GLN A 56 -11.91 -7.27 -4.41
CA GLN A 56 -12.71 -8.03 -5.37
C GLN A 56 -12.74 -9.54 -5.10
N PRO A 57 -11.61 -10.26 -4.94
CA PRO A 57 -11.65 -11.70 -4.68
C PRO A 57 -12.32 -12.03 -3.34
N ILE A 58 -12.16 -11.19 -2.30
CA ILE A 58 -12.81 -11.38 -1.01
C ILE A 58 -14.33 -11.25 -1.13
N ILE A 59 -14.79 -10.18 -1.79
CA ILE A 59 -16.22 -9.93 -2.04
C ILE A 59 -16.82 -11.12 -2.80
N MET A 60 -16.15 -11.59 -3.85
CA MET A 60 -16.64 -12.72 -4.65
C MET A 60 -16.63 -14.03 -3.87
N THR A 61 -15.63 -14.29 -3.02
CA THR A 61 -15.66 -15.44 -2.11
C THR A 61 -16.84 -15.37 -1.15
N CYS A 62 -17.16 -14.20 -0.58
CA CYS A 62 -18.35 -14.03 0.25
C CYS A 62 -19.64 -14.37 -0.51
N VAL A 63 -19.75 -13.99 -1.79
CA VAL A 63 -20.90 -14.37 -2.65
C VAL A 63 -20.98 -15.88 -2.81
N LYS A 64 -19.86 -16.58 -3.00
CA LYS A 64 -19.83 -18.04 -3.16
C LYS A 64 -20.13 -18.77 -1.85
N LEU A 65 -19.65 -18.27 -0.72
CA LEU A 65 -20.03 -18.78 0.61
C LEU A 65 -21.54 -18.60 0.86
N SER A 66 -22.11 -17.46 0.51
CA SER A 66 -23.56 -17.23 0.61
C SER A 66 -24.36 -18.24 -0.22
N ARG A 67 -23.92 -18.51 -1.46
CA ARG A 67 -24.54 -19.54 -2.31
C ARG A 67 -24.41 -20.94 -1.73
N GLU A 68 -23.26 -21.25 -1.16
CA GLU A 68 -22.97 -22.54 -0.54
C GLU A 68 -23.86 -22.81 0.68
N VAL A 69 -24.03 -21.82 1.55
CA VAL A 69 -24.95 -21.90 2.70
C VAL A 69 -26.39 -22.14 2.25
N ASN A 70 -26.82 -21.52 1.14
CA ASN A 70 -28.16 -21.72 0.61
C ASN A 70 -28.34 -23.08 -0.08
N HIS A 71 -27.38 -23.49 -0.92
CA HIS A 71 -27.40 -24.79 -1.59
C HIS A 71 -26.01 -25.18 -2.10
N HIS A 72 -25.54 -26.36 -1.68
CA HIS A 72 -24.24 -26.90 -2.09
C HIS A 72 -24.17 -27.11 -3.60
N LYS A 73 -23.10 -26.57 -4.21
CA LYS A 73 -22.68 -26.89 -5.59
C LYS A 73 -21.17 -27.02 -5.62
N TRP A 74 -20.66 -28.01 -6.34
CA TRP A 74 -19.21 -28.20 -6.50
C TRP A 74 -18.52 -26.96 -7.06
N ASP A 75 -19.18 -26.26 -7.98
CA ASP A 75 -18.75 -24.98 -8.55
C ASP A 75 -18.50 -23.90 -7.49
N ASN A 76 -19.29 -23.86 -6.41
CA ASN A 76 -19.05 -22.91 -5.31
C ASN A 76 -17.68 -23.13 -4.67
N ILE A 77 -17.31 -24.40 -4.43
CA ILE A 77 -16.04 -24.77 -3.82
C ILE A 77 -14.87 -24.45 -4.75
N VAL A 78 -15.02 -24.76 -6.06
CA VAL A 78 -14.02 -24.42 -7.08
C VAL A 78 -13.82 -22.91 -7.16
N ASP A 79 -14.91 -22.14 -7.23
CA ASP A 79 -14.84 -20.68 -7.30
C ASP A 79 -14.20 -20.07 -6.05
N ILE A 80 -14.51 -20.56 -4.84
CA ILE A 80 -13.87 -20.10 -3.61
C ILE A 80 -12.36 -20.26 -3.70
N HIS A 81 -11.89 -21.45 -4.11
CA HIS A 81 -10.46 -21.67 -4.31
C HIS A 81 -9.88 -20.79 -5.43
N GLY A 82 -10.62 -20.60 -6.52
CA GLY A 82 -10.19 -19.74 -7.63
C GLY A 82 -10.00 -18.29 -7.21
N TYR A 83 -10.97 -17.71 -6.47
CA TYR A 83 -10.84 -16.35 -5.96
C TYR A 83 -9.73 -16.20 -4.92
N MET A 84 -9.50 -17.22 -4.08
CA MET A 84 -8.36 -17.21 -3.14
C MET A 84 -7.03 -17.27 -3.87
N LYS A 85 -6.93 -18.03 -4.97
CA LYS A 85 -5.74 -18.02 -5.83
C LYS A 85 -5.53 -16.65 -6.48
N CYS A 86 -6.60 -16.03 -6.99
CA CYS A 86 -6.49 -14.68 -7.53
C CYS A 86 -6.06 -13.67 -6.45
N LEU A 87 -6.52 -13.79 -5.20
CA LEU A 87 -6.08 -12.93 -4.11
C LEU A 87 -4.57 -13.04 -3.86
N GLU A 88 -4.03 -14.26 -3.82
CA GLU A 88 -2.58 -14.49 -3.71
C GLU A 88 -1.81 -13.76 -4.83
N MET A 89 -2.22 -13.94 -6.09
CA MET A 89 -1.60 -13.27 -7.24
C MET A 89 -1.69 -11.73 -7.16
N VAL A 90 -2.81 -11.19 -6.65
CA VAL A 90 -2.99 -9.74 -6.47
C VAL A 90 -2.04 -9.23 -5.38
N ILE A 91 -1.88 -9.95 -4.27
CA ILE A 91 -0.96 -9.59 -3.18
C ILE A 91 0.48 -9.57 -3.70
N GLU A 92 0.91 -10.65 -4.37
CA GLU A 92 2.25 -10.77 -4.95
C GLU A 92 2.53 -9.60 -5.90
N ARG A 93 1.59 -9.33 -6.82
CA ARG A 93 1.74 -8.23 -7.77
C ARG A 93 1.79 -6.87 -7.11
N ALA A 94 0.99 -6.63 -6.07
CA ALA A 94 1.01 -5.38 -5.32
C ALA A 94 2.36 -5.18 -4.62
N GLN A 95 2.93 -6.25 -4.04
CA GLN A 95 4.24 -6.22 -3.40
C GLN A 95 5.36 -5.93 -4.41
N GLU A 96 5.33 -6.56 -5.59
CA GLU A 96 6.29 -6.30 -6.67
C GLU A 96 6.27 -4.83 -7.11
N LEU A 97 5.08 -4.27 -7.31
CA LEU A 97 4.90 -2.88 -7.73
C LEU A 97 5.36 -1.90 -6.64
N CYS A 98 5.05 -2.18 -5.38
CA CYS A 98 5.54 -1.38 -4.24
C CYS A 98 7.07 -1.41 -4.16
N ALA A 99 7.68 -2.59 -4.23
CA ALA A 99 9.14 -2.75 -4.21
C ALA A 99 9.82 -2.09 -5.42
N ALA A 100 9.18 -2.10 -6.59
CA ALA A 100 9.67 -1.38 -7.77
C ALA A 100 9.60 0.15 -7.58
N ALA A 101 8.49 0.66 -7.04
CA ALA A 101 8.31 2.08 -6.78
C ALA A 101 9.33 2.60 -5.75
N MET A 102 9.54 1.87 -4.65
CA MET A 102 10.52 2.22 -3.63
C MET A 102 11.95 2.24 -4.21
N ARG A 103 12.31 1.26 -5.05
CA ARG A 103 13.62 1.25 -5.72
C ARG A 103 13.80 2.45 -6.63
N ALA A 104 12.80 2.78 -7.45
CA ALA A 104 12.84 3.94 -8.33
C ALA A 104 13.00 5.26 -7.56
N GLU A 105 12.31 5.40 -6.42
CA GLU A 105 12.44 6.56 -5.54
C GLU A 105 13.83 6.67 -4.89
N MET A 106 14.39 5.55 -4.44
CA MET A 106 15.76 5.50 -3.90
C MET A 106 16.81 5.87 -4.95
N GLU A 107 16.68 5.37 -6.19
CA GLU A 107 17.56 5.71 -7.31
C GLU A 107 17.46 7.19 -7.69
N ALA A 108 16.24 7.74 -7.76
CA ALA A 108 16.01 9.15 -8.04
C ALA A 108 16.63 10.05 -6.96
N THR A 109 16.50 9.66 -5.69
CA THR A 109 17.08 10.41 -4.55
C THR A 109 18.61 10.31 -4.54
N ALA A 110 19.18 9.16 -4.87
CA ALA A 110 20.63 8.97 -4.96
C ALA A 110 21.26 9.76 -6.11
N SER A 111 20.53 9.94 -7.23
CA SER A 111 20.95 10.79 -8.35
C SER A 111 20.76 12.29 -8.10
N SER A 112 20.14 12.68 -6.97
CA SER A 112 19.82 14.08 -6.62
C SER A 112 20.80 14.69 -5.62
N GLN A 113 22.02 14.15 -5.46
CA GLN A 113 23.01 14.80 -4.59
C GLN A 113 23.30 16.22 -5.08
N PRO A 114 23.15 17.25 -4.22
CA PRO A 114 23.55 18.60 -4.58
C PRO A 114 25.06 18.59 -4.81
N SER A 115 25.49 19.11 -5.96
CA SER A 115 26.87 19.44 -6.25
C SER A 115 27.36 20.45 -5.21
N VAL A 116 27.91 19.97 -4.10
CA VAL A 116 28.64 20.80 -3.13
C VAL A 116 30.02 21.08 -3.74
N TYR A 117 30.10 22.09 -4.59
CA TYR A 117 31.36 22.83 -4.74
C TYR A 117 31.33 23.96 -3.70
N PRO A 118 32.35 24.07 -2.82
CA PRO A 118 32.52 25.28 -2.06
C PRO A 118 33.06 26.37 -2.99
N GLU A 119 32.86 27.63 -2.58
CA GLU A 119 33.64 28.84 -2.96
C GLU A 119 32.79 29.97 -3.56
N HIS A 120 32.15 30.75 -2.69
CA HIS A 120 32.57 32.15 -2.50
C HIS A 120 32.06 32.69 -1.16
N PRO A 121 32.92 33.27 -0.28
CA PRO A 121 32.53 33.62 1.10
C PRO A 121 31.57 34.81 1.24
N ASP A 122 31.25 35.54 0.17
CA ASP A 122 30.69 36.90 0.29
C ASP A 122 29.44 37.19 -0.57
N ASP A 123 28.63 36.19 -0.98
CA ASP A 123 27.38 36.46 -1.73
C ASP A 123 26.15 36.66 -0.79
N PRO A 124 25.56 37.87 -0.71
CA PRO A 124 24.41 38.15 0.14
C PRO A 124 23.08 37.61 -0.41
N VAL A 125 23.04 37.09 -1.66
CA VAL A 125 21.80 36.63 -2.31
C VAL A 125 21.49 35.17 -1.96
N ALA A 126 22.49 34.37 -1.58
CA ALA A 126 22.31 32.99 -1.12
C ALA A 126 21.45 32.87 0.16
N SER A 127 21.25 33.98 0.89
CA SER A 127 20.43 34.04 2.11
C SER A 127 18.91 33.97 1.87
N ARG A 128 18.40 34.14 0.64
CA ARG A 128 16.94 34.27 0.40
C ARG A 128 16.25 33.13 -0.33
N LEU A 129 16.99 32.17 -0.89
CA LEU A 129 16.40 31.05 -1.67
C LEU A 129 16.30 29.72 -0.91
N ALA A 130 16.69 29.66 0.36
CA ALA A 130 16.56 28.48 1.23
C ALA A 130 15.18 28.36 1.92
N THR A 131 14.11 28.91 1.32
CA THR A 131 12.75 28.90 1.90
C THR A 131 11.72 28.23 1.00
N LYS A 132 11.99 26.98 0.62
CA LYS A 132 10.92 25.96 0.60
C LYS A 132 11.18 25.07 1.81
N LYS A 133 10.39 25.26 2.88
CA LYS A 133 10.43 24.48 4.11
C LYS A 133 10.19 22.99 3.79
N LEU A 134 11.25 22.26 3.46
CA LEU A 134 11.45 20.92 4.01
C LEU A 134 11.29 21.10 5.52
N ILE A 135 10.35 20.38 6.11
CA ILE A 135 10.15 20.44 7.56
C ILE A 135 11.46 19.93 8.18
N ASP A 136 12.23 20.86 8.73
CA ASP A 136 13.50 20.58 9.38
C ASP A 136 13.19 19.90 10.72
N PHE A 137 13.16 18.57 10.72
CA PHE A 137 12.96 17.77 11.94
C PHE A 137 14.27 17.60 12.72
N ASN A 138 15.08 18.65 12.82
CA ASN A 138 16.23 18.65 13.72
C ASN A 138 15.84 18.78 15.19
N ASP A 139 14.61 19.23 15.51
CA ASP A 139 14.10 19.28 16.88
C ASP A 139 13.17 18.11 17.19
N TRP A 140 13.67 17.17 18.00
CA TRP A 140 12.93 16.01 18.51
C TRP A 140 11.69 16.40 19.32
N ASN A 141 11.71 17.54 20.01
CA ASN A 141 10.59 17.97 20.83
C ASN A 141 9.44 18.50 19.97
N GLU A 142 9.74 19.23 18.89
CA GLU A 142 8.74 19.72 17.93
C GLU A 142 8.10 18.55 17.16
N PHE A 143 8.91 17.54 16.78
CA PHE A 143 8.42 16.32 16.16
C PHE A 143 7.46 15.55 17.10
N LYS A 144 7.84 15.38 18.37
CA LYS A 144 7.00 14.74 19.39
C LYS A 144 5.66 15.44 19.55
N LEU A 145 5.65 16.75 19.82
CA LEU A 145 4.42 17.53 20.02
C LEU A 145 3.43 17.40 18.85
N LYS A 146 3.94 17.31 17.62
CA LYS A 146 3.12 17.24 16.42
C LYS A 146 2.56 15.86 16.11
N TYR A 147 3.26 14.79 16.51
CA TYR A 147 2.92 13.42 16.11
C TYR A 147 2.63 12.47 17.27
N GLN A 148 2.70 12.92 18.53
CA GLN A 148 2.32 12.13 19.71
C GLN A 148 0.86 11.68 19.70
N SER A 149 -0.03 12.41 19.02
CA SER A 149 -1.44 12.04 18.84
C SER A 149 -1.74 11.23 17.57
N SER A 150 -0.72 10.92 16.76
CA SER A 150 -0.90 10.10 15.56
C SER A 150 -1.17 8.65 15.98
N GLN A 151 -2.25 8.03 15.49
CA GLN A 151 -2.63 6.66 15.88
C GLN A 151 -2.00 5.56 15.03
N GLU A 152 -1.12 5.90 14.08
CA GLU A 152 -0.56 4.93 13.13
C GLU A 152 0.97 4.96 13.09
N ALA A 153 1.59 3.82 13.43
CA ALA A 153 3.04 3.62 13.36
C ALA A 153 3.63 3.79 11.93
N GLY A 154 2.77 3.67 10.91
CA GLY A 154 3.14 3.80 9.50
C GLY A 154 3.00 5.21 8.92
N HIS A 155 2.72 6.23 9.75
CA HIS A 155 2.51 7.58 9.25
C HIS A 155 3.73 8.07 8.44
N PRO A 156 3.57 8.62 7.21
CA PRO A 156 4.70 8.97 6.34
C PRO A 156 5.75 9.88 6.99
N ALA A 157 5.34 10.77 7.88
CA ALA A 157 6.26 11.62 8.64
C ALA A 157 7.12 10.85 9.66
N ILE A 158 6.61 9.76 10.23
CA ILE A 158 7.34 8.88 11.17
C ILE A 158 8.38 8.07 10.41
N VAL A 159 8.01 7.55 9.23
CA VAL A 159 8.94 6.86 8.33
C VAL A 159 10.06 7.80 7.90
N ALA A 160 9.73 9.00 7.42
CA ALA A 160 10.72 9.99 7.00
C ALA A 160 11.68 10.40 8.14
N PHE A 161 11.15 10.56 9.36
CA PHE A 161 11.97 10.88 10.53
C PHE A 161 12.92 9.72 10.89
N ALA A 162 12.41 8.49 10.94
CA ALA A 162 13.18 7.29 11.25
C ALA A 162 14.36 7.13 10.26
N THR A 163 14.10 7.29 8.97
CA THR A 163 15.13 7.25 7.92
C THR A 163 16.17 8.36 8.12
N SER A 164 15.76 9.59 8.45
CA SER A 164 16.70 10.72 8.63
C SER A 164 17.65 10.57 9.82
N LYS A 165 17.25 9.81 10.85
CA LYS A 165 18.05 9.59 12.07
C LYS A 165 18.67 8.18 12.13
N ASN A 166 18.53 7.39 11.05
CA ASN A 166 18.98 6.00 10.98
C ASN A 166 18.43 5.13 12.14
N LEU A 167 17.15 5.32 12.47
CA LEU A 167 16.41 4.56 13.47
C LEU A 167 15.40 3.65 12.76
N SER A 168 15.02 2.55 13.41
CA SER A 168 13.87 1.75 12.97
C SER A 168 12.54 2.46 13.29
N ILE A 169 11.51 2.19 12.49
CA ILE A 169 10.15 2.68 12.73
C ILE A 169 9.67 2.28 14.14
N SER A 170 10.00 1.06 14.57
CA SER A 170 9.69 0.57 15.92
C SER A 170 10.37 1.38 17.03
N GLU A 171 11.61 1.82 16.85
CA GLU A 171 12.33 2.63 17.84
C GLU A 171 11.73 4.04 17.94
N VAL A 172 11.38 4.65 16.80
CA VAL A 172 10.72 5.97 16.79
C VAL A 172 9.32 5.88 17.40
N TRP A 173 8.55 4.85 17.04
CA TRP A 173 7.21 4.63 17.58
C TRP A 173 7.22 4.36 19.08
N LYS A 174 8.17 3.54 19.53
CA LYS A 174 8.40 3.29 20.96
C LYS A 174 8.74 4.59 21.67
N ALA A 175 9.63 5.42 21.14
CA ALA A 175 10.04 6.67 21.79
C ALA A 175 9.00 7.82 21.71
N LEU A 176 8.03 7.75 20.78
CA LEU A 176 6.86 8.63 20.73
C LEU A 176 5.84 8.27 21.82
N ASN A 177 5.66 6.97 22.10
CA ASN A 177 4.70 6.46 23.08
C ASN A 177 5.32 6.24 24.48
N GLU A 178 6.64 6.14 24.56
CA GLU A 178 7.43 6.09 25.79
C GLU A 178 8.07 7.46 26.04
N SER A 179 7.33 8.37 26.69
CA SER A 179 7.91 9.41 27.52
C SER A 179 6.93 9.77 28.64
N PRO A 180 7.45 10.11 29.83
CA PRO A 180 6.79 9.98 31.14
C PRO A 180 5.51 10.79 31.32
#